data_AF-A0A852NHM3-F1
#
_entry.id   AF-A0A852NHM3-F1
#
_cell.length_a   1.000
_cell.length_b   1.000
_cell.length_c   1.000
_cell.angle_alpha   90.00
_cell.angle_beta   90.00
_cell.angle_gamma   90.00
#
_symmetry.space_group_name_H-M   'P 1'
#
loop_
_entity.id
_entity.type
_entity.pdbx_description
1 polymer ?
#
loop_
_entity_poly.entity_id
_entity_poly.type
_entity_poly.pdbx_seq_one_letter_code
_entity_poly.pdbx_strand_id
1 'polypeptide(L)'
;MGRSGAGLRLALEGNIAVGKSTFLKLLGATFPRWHLVAEPVAQWRRVPAAQEGSANLLQMMYREPARWSYTFQTFSCLSRLRAVLEPPDQETPEGPRPVRVFERSVFSDR
;
A
#
# COMPACT_ATOMS: atom_id res chain seq x y z
N MET A 1 15.80 -31.16 7.13
CA MET A 1 15.96 -29.69 7.21
C MET A 1 15.33 -29.06 5.97
N GLY A 2 14.00 -28.89 5.96
CA GLY A 2 13.28 -28.35 4.82
C GLY A 2 13.33 -26.82 4.84
N ARG A 3 13.83 -26.19 3.77
CA ARG A 3 13.60 -24.77 3.52
C ARG A 3 12.09 -24.56 3.41
N SER A 4 11.45 -24.11 4.49
CA SER A 4 10.09 -23.58 4.43
C SER A 4 10.08 -22.50 3.34
N GLY A 5 9.36 -22.77 2.25
CA GLY A 5 9.40 -21.94 1.05
C GLY A 5 8.77 -20.59 1.35
N ALA A 6 9.59 -19.60 1.70
CA ALA A 6 9.13 -18.24 1.95
C ALA A 6 8.27 -17.75 0.77
N GLY A 7 7.11 -17.17 1.09
CA GLY A 7 6.22 -16.57 0.11
C GLY A 7 6.92 -15.48 -0.71
N LEU A 8 6.52 -15.33 -1.97
CA LEU A 8 7.01 -14.28 -2.85
C LEU A 8 6.33 -12.96 -2.50
N ARG A 9 7.10 -11.89 -2.30
CA ARG A 9 6.60 -10.52 -2.08
C ARG A 9 7.11 -9.62 -3.20
N LEU A 10 6.21 -8.95 -3.89
CA LEU A 10 6.50 -8.07 -5.02
C LEU A 10 5.99 -6.66 -4.73
N ALA A 11 6.76 -5.64 -5.10
CA ALA A 11 6.30 -4.26 -5.08
C ALA A 11 6.15 -3.76 -6.53
N LEU A 12 4.99 -3.20 -6.85
CA LEU A 12 4.70 -2.56 -8.12
C LEU A 12 5.10 -1.08 -8.00
N GLU A 13 6.24 -0.73 -8.59
CA GLU A 13 6.77 0.62 -8.60
C GLU A 13 6.46 1.35 -9.92
N GLY A 14 6.43 2.67 -9.88
CA GLY A 14 6.18 3.50 -11.05
C GLY A 14 5.65 4.88 -10.70
N ASN A 15 5.78 5.81 -11.66
CA ASN A 15 5.41 7.21 -11.45
C ASN A 15 3.92 7.40 -11.11
N ILE A 16 3.56 8.57 -10.59
CA ILE A 16 2.16 8.94 -10.34
C ILE A 16 1.39 8.87 -11.67
N ALA A 17 0.16 8.36 -11.62
CA ALA A 17 -0.75 8.22 -12.77
C ALA A 17 -0.30 7.30 -13.92
N VAL A 18 0.81 6.54 -13.80
CA VAL A 18 1.25 5.58 -14.84
C VAL A 18 0.35 4.35 -15.01
N GLY A 19 -0.71 4.21 -14.20
CA GLY A 19 -1.66 3.09 -14.28
C GLY A 19 -1.37 1.90 -13.37
N LYS A 20 -0.58 2.06 -12.30
CA LYS A 20 -0.29 0.99 -11.32
C LYS A 20 -1.55 0.31 -10.78
N SER A 21 -2.53 1.08 -10.30
CA SER A 21 -3.78 0.53 -9.76
C SER A 21 -4.60 -0.21 -10.83
N THR A 22 -4.51 0.22 -12.10
CA THR A 22 -5.13 -0.49 -13.23
C THR A 22 -4.45 -1.84 -13.47
N PHE A 23 -3.12 -1.86 -13.47
CA PHE A 23 -2.34 -3.09 -13.61
C PHE A 23 -2.57 -4.05 -12.43
N LEU A 24 -2.65 -3.53 -11.19
CA LEU A 24 -2.96 -4.32 -10.01
C LEU A 24 -4.33 -5.02 -10.12
N LYS A 25 -5.35 -4.33 -10.63
CA LYS A 25 -6.67 -4.94 -10.90
C LYS A 25 -6.58 -6.06 -11.94
N LEU A 26 -5.78 -5.88 -12.99
CA LEU A 26 -5.55 -6.91 -14.00
C LEU A 26 -4.83 -8.14 -13.41
N LEU A 27 -3.85 -7.94 -12.52
CA LEU A 27 -3.22 -9.05 -11.79
C LEU A 27 -4.24 -9.82 -10.93
N GLY A 28 -5.19 -9.12 -10.31
CA GLY A 28 -6.21 -9.76 -9.47
C GLY A 28 -7.18 -10.61 -10.27
N ALA A 29 -7.58 -10.13 -11.45
CA ALA A 29 -8.39 -10.89 -12.39
C ALA A 29 -7.62 -12.10 -12.96
N THR A 30 -6.32 -11.94 -13.23
CA THR A 30 -5.49 -13.00 -13.84
C THR A 30 -5.05 -14.06 -12.84
N PHE A 31 -4.77 -13.66 -11.60
CA PHE A 31 -4.27 -14.51 -10.53
C PHE A 31 -5.13 -14.38 -9.26
N PRO A 32 -6.33 -15.00 -9.20
CA PRO A 32 -7.25 -14.84 -8.07
C PRO A 32 -6.71 -15.31 -6.72
N ARG A 33 -5.66 -16.16 -6.72
CA ARG A 33 -4.99 -16.65 -5.50
C ARG A 33 -3.89 -15.71 -4.99
N TRP A 34 -3.53 -14.68 -5.74
CA TRP A 34 -2.52 -13.71 -5.31
C TRP A 34 -3.16 -12.70 -4.39
N HIS A 35 -2.48 -12.39 -3.29
CA HIS A 35 -2.94 -11.37 -2.38
C HIS A 35 -2.39 -10.02 -2.83
N LEU A 36 -3.30 -9.11 -3.19
CA LEU A 36 -2.96 -7.80 -3.73
C LEU A 36 -3.30 -6.72 -2.71
N VAL A 37 -2.35 -5.84 -2.44
CA VAL A 37 -2.46 -4.76 -1.47
C VAL A 37 -2.28 -3.44 -2.22
N ALA A 38 -3.37 -2.70 -2.36
CA ALA A 38 -3.36 -1.38 -2.99
C ALA A 38 -2.76 -0.31 -2.06
N GLU A 39 -2.31 0.80 -2.63
CA GLU A 39 -1.77 1.91 -1.85
C GLU A 39 -2.90 2.57 -1.02
N PRO A 40 -2.68 2.87 0.28
CA PRO A 40 -3.73 3.37 1.18
C PRO A 40 -4.08 4.86 0.94
N VAL A 41 -4.19 5.29 -0.32
CA VAL A 41 -4.48 6.68 -0.71
C VAL A 41 -5.77 7.21 -0.08
N ALA A 42 -6.77 6.35 0.11
CA ALA A 42 -8.02 6.72 0.77
C ALA A 42 -7.80 7.18 2.23
N GLN A 43 -6.87 6.54 2.95
CA GLN A 43 -6.53 6.90 4.33
C GLN A 43 -5.88 8.29 4.40
N TRP A 44 -5.09 8.66 3.39
CA TRP A 44 -4.43 9.96 3.33
C TRP A 44 -5.38 11.12 3.03
N ARG A 45 -6.54 10.82 2.42
CA ARG A 45 -7.56 11.83 2.10
C ARG A 45 -8.56 12.06 3.24
N ARG A 46 -8.61 11.14 4.23
CA ARG A 46 -9.57 11.15 5.33
C ARG A 46 -8.87 10.76 6.64
N VAL A 47 -8.04 11.65 7.15
CA VAL A 47 -7.40 11.51 8.46
C VAL A 47 -8.31 12.12 9.52
N PRO A 48 -8.66 11.42 10.62
CA PRO A 48 -9.42 12.01 11.71
C PRO A 48 -8.73 13.27 12.26
N ALA A 49 -9.45 14.39 12.33
CA ALA A 49 -8.92 15.66 12.84
C ALA A 49 -9.43 15.94 14.26
N ALA A 50 -8.65 16.70 15.03
CA ALA A 50 -8.99 17.07 16.41
C ALA A 50 -10.18 18.04 16.53
N GLN A 51 -10.49 18.76 15.46
CA GLN A 51 -11.73 19.55 15.31
C GLN A 51 -12.67 18.74 14.42
N GLU A 52 -13.95 18.68 14.77
CA GLU A 52 -14.96 17.83 14.14
C GLU A 52 -14.81 17.78 12.61
N GLY A 53 -14.35 16.64 12.09
CA GLY A 53 -14.13 16.44 10.66
C GLY A 53 -12.97 15.51 10.32
N SER A 54 -12.71 15.38 9.02
CA SER A 54 -11.58 14.64 8.47
C SER A 54 -10.69 15.57 7.64
N ALA A 55 -9.38 15.51 7.86
CA ALA A 55 -8.39 16.25 7.10
C ALA A 55 -7.91 15.45 5.88
N ASN A 56 -7.69 16.15 4.75
CA ASN A 56 -7.09 15.59 3.55
C ASN A 56 -5.59 15.92 3.51
N LEU A 57 -4.78 15.07 4.15
CA LEU A 57 -3.34 15.29 4.30
C LEU A 57 -2.61 15.31 2.96
N LEU A 58 -3.07 14.52 1.98
CA LEU A 58 -2.53 14.54 0.62
C LEU A 58 -2.70 15.94 -0.02
N GLN A 59 -3.89 16.52 0.12
CA GLN A 59 -4.17 17.86 -0.40
C GLN A 59 -3.39 18.95 0.37
N MET A 60 -3.23 18.80 1.68
CA MET A 60 -2.46 19.74 2.51
C MET A 60 -0.97 19.74 2.10
N MET A 61 -0.41 18.57 1.78
CA MET A 61 0.95 18.45 1.23
C MET A 61 1.09 19.16 -0.11
N TYR A 62 0.14 19.00 -1.03
CA TYR A 62 0.19 19.71 -2.32
C TYR A 62 0.01 21.23 -2.19
N ARG A 63 -0.74 21.71 -1.19
CA ARG A 63 -0.98 23.15 -0.97
C ARG A 63 0.18 23.84 -0.27
N GLU A 64 0.70 23.26 0.80
CA GLU A 64 1.76 23.86 1.64
C GLU A 64 2.84 22.80 1.96
N PRO A 65 3.66 22.42 0.97
CA PRO A 65 4.63 21.35 1.12
C PRO A 65 5.66 21.63 2.23
N ALA A 66 6.09 22.89 2.39
CA ALA A 66 7.02 23.28 3.45
C ALA A 66 6.50 22.94 4.86
N ARG A 67 5.17 22.96 5.07
CA ARG A 67 4.54 22.66 6.35
C ARG A 67 4.19 21.17 6.51
N TRP A 68 3.77 20.52 5.43
CA TRP A 68 3.10 19.22 5.47
C TRP A 68 3.87 18.06 4.84
N SER A 69 4.97 18.29 4.12
CA SER A 69 5.73 17.21 3.47
C SER A 69 6.24 16.18 4.47
N TYR A 70 6.87 16.60 5.57
CA TYR A 70 7.38 15.69 6.60
C TYR A 70 6.25 14.86 7.23
N THR A 71 5.13 15.51 7.56
CA THR A 71 3.96 14.84 8.15
C THR A 71 3.35 13.83 7.17
N PHE A 72 3.18 14.23 5.91
CA PHE A 72 2.63 13.36 4.87
C PHE A 72 3.56 12.17 4.56
N GLN A 73 4.86 12.39 4.37
CA GLN A 73 5.82 11.33 4.13
C GLN A 73 5.83 10.32 5.28
N THR A 74 5.90 10.80 6.52
CA THR A 74 5.86 9.93 7.71
C THR A 74 4.56 9.12 7.77
N PHE A 75 3.41 9.76 7.56
CA PHE A 75 2.11 9.09 7.59
C PHE A 75 1.96 8.06 6.46
N SER A 76 2.39 8.42 5.25
CA SER A 76 2.31 7.55 4.09
C SER A 76 3.21 6.31 4.24
N CYS A 77 4.44 6.47 4.71
CA CYS A 77 5.36 5.38 5.02
C CYS A 77 4.78 4.43 6.10
N LEU A 78 4.27 4.98 7.20
CA LEU A 78 3.64 4.18 8.27
C LEU A 78 2.40 3.43 7.78
N SER A 79 1.56 4.07 6.96
CA SER A 79 0.37 3.42 6.40
C SER A 79 0.73 2.26 5.47
N ARG A 80 1.77 2.39 4.64
CA ARG A 80 2.31 1.29 3.81
C ARG A 80 2.90 0.17 4.66
N LEU A 81 3.67 0.52 5.69
CA LEU A 81 4.24 -0.47 6.62
C LEU A 81 3.14 -1.30 7.29
N ARG A 82 2.08 -0.64 7.77
CA ARG A 82 0.92 -1.33 8.36
C ARG A 82 0.28 -2.30 7.36
N ALA A 83 0.02 -1.87 6.14
CA ALA A 83 -0.56 -2.73 5.09
C ALA A 83 0.32 -3.94 4.73
N VAL A 84 1.66 -3.81 4.84
CA VAL A 84 2.58 -4.94 4.64
C VAL A 84 2.54 -5.94 5.80
N LEU A 85 2.42 -5.43 7.03
CA LEU A 85 2.40 -6.23 8.25
C LEU A 85 1.04 -6.90 8.53
N GLU A 86 -0.04 -6.33 7.99
CA GLU A 86 -1.39 -6.88 8.14
C GLU A 86 -1.45 -8.30 7.54
N PRO A 87 -1.97 -9.29 8.30
CA PRO A 87 -2.17 -10.63 7.79
C PRO A 87 -3.25 -10.61 6.69
N PRO A 88 -3.14 -11.46 5.66
CA PRO A 88 -4.21 -11.57 4.67
C PRO A 88 -5.51 -12.05 5.32
N ASP A 89 -6.64 -11.44 4.94
CA ASP A 89 -7.98 -11.71 5.50
C ASP A 89 -8.47 -13.15 5.31
N GLN A 90 -7.88 -13.88 4.36
CA GLN A 90 -8.16 -15.28 4.10
C GLN A 90 -6.87 -16.07 4.28
N GLU A 91 -6.96 -17.18 5.03
CA GLU A 91 -5.94 -18.23 5.00
C GLU A 91 -5.65 -18.53 3.54
N THR A 92 -4.38 -18.40 3.15
CA THR A 92 -4.02 -18.65 1.75
C THR A 92 -4.47 -20.08 1.44
N PRO A 93 -5.30 -20.31 0.40
CA PRO A 93 -5.77 -21.65 0.08
C PRO A 93 -4.57 -22.57 0.02
N GLU A 94 -4.61 -23.71 0.74
CA GLU A 94 -3.55 -24.70 0.75
C GLU A 94 -3.05 -24.93 -0.69
N GLY A 95 -1.82 -24.48 -0.96
CA GLY A 95 -1.38 -24.29 -2.34
C GLY A 95 0.08 -23.83 -2.43
N PRO A 96 0.66 -23.86 -3.64
CA PRO A 96 2.05 -23.49 -3.86
C PRO A 96 2.31 -22.05 -3.41
N ARG A 97 3.47 -21.85 -2.77
CA ARG A 97 4.02 -20.62 -2.14
C ARG A 97 3.17 -19.32 -2.27
N PRO A 98 2.78 -18.68 -1.16
CA PRO A 98 1.92 -17.49 -1.19
C PRO A 98 2.61 -16.34 -1.94
N VAL A 99 1.88 -15.69 -2.86
CA VAL A 99 2.34 -14.49 -3.58
C VAL A 99 1.58 -13.27 -3.06
N ARG A 100 2.32 -12.25 -2.60
CA ARG A 100 1.80 -10.95 -2.19
C ARG A 100 2.34 -9.86 -3.12
N VAL A 101 1.47 -9.02 -3.65
CA VAL A 101 1.85 -7.87 -4.48
C VAL A 101 1.37 -6.59 -3.81
N PHE A 102 2.26 -5.62 -3.65
CA PHE A 102 1.98 -4.33 -3.04
C PHE A 102 2.08 -3.23 -4.11
N GLU A 103 1.13 -2.30 -4.13
CA GLU A 103 1.29 -1.06 -4.89
C GLU A 103 2.19 -0.11 -4.09
N ARG A 104 3.41 0.13 -4.60
CA ARG A 104 4.55 0.74 -3.90
C ARG A 104 5.07 -0.04 -2.70
N SER A 105 6.20 0.42 -2.18
CA SER A 105 6.87 -0.11 -0.99
C SER A 105 7.30 1.02 -0.05
N VAL A 106 7.80 0.66 1.13
CA VAL A 106 8.45 1.62 2.04
C VAL A 106 9.72 2.26 1.43
N PHE A 107 10.25 1.68 0.35
CA PHE A 107 11.40 2.24 -0.38
C PHE A 107 10.99 3.35 -1.34
N SER A 108 9.72 3.42 -1.73
CA SER A 108 9.21 4.48 -2.61
C SER A 108 9.14 5.87 -1.93
N ASP A 109 9.32 5.91 -0.61
CA ASP A 109 9.28 7.11 0.22
C ASP A 109 10.63 7.81 0.39
N ARG A 110 11.72 7.16 -0.05
CA ARG A 110 13.09 7.68 0.05
C ARG A 110 13.52 8.46 -1.18
#